data_AF-J3JD20-F1
#
_entry.id   AF-J3JD20-F1
#
_cell.length_a   1.000
_cell.length_b   1.000
_cell.length_c   1.000
_cell.angle_alpha   90.00
_cell.angle_beta   90.00
_cell.angle_gamma   90.00
#
_symmetry.space_group_name_H-M   'P 1'
#
loop_
_entity.id
_entity.type
_entity.pdbx_description
1 polymer ?
#
loop_
_entity_poly.entity_id
_entity_poly.type
_entity_poly.pdbx_seq_one_letter_code
_entity_poly.pdbx_strand_id
1 'polypeptide(L)' 'MSYTWQYYDLVLLGIVVSLGSGVAVGQFTALPSTTTVPVAGLVAIAIMGHGLFVNGPVDAPRDLAEEVETLN' A
#
# COMPACT_ATOMS: atom_id res chain seq x y z
N MET A 1 -4.14 22.69 -8.54
CA MET A 1 -3.43 21.40 -8.55
C MET A 1 -4.45 20.29 -8.71
N SER A 2 -4.42 19.57 -9.83
CA SER A 2 -5.20 18.34 -9.99
C SER A 2 -4.48 17.25 -9.22
N TYR A 3 -5.07 16.73 -8.14
CA TYR A 3 -4.53 15.55 -7.47
C TYR A 3 -4.75 14.35 -8.39
N THR A 4 -3.66 13.87 -9.00
CA THR A 4 -3.65 12.64 -9.78
C THR A 4 -3.13 11.53 -8.86
N TRP A 5 -3.87 10.43 -8.73
CA TRP A 5 -3.45 9.27 -7.95
C TRP A 5 -2.13 8.70 -8.49
N GLN A 6 -1.08 8.73 -7.68
CA GLN A 6 0.20 8.11 -8.00
C GLN A 6 0.18 6.61 -7.69
N TYR A 7 1.10 5.86 -8.28
CA TYR A 7 1.19 4.41 -8.08
C TYR A 7 1.34 4.04 -6.60
N TYR A 8 2.17 4.78 -5.86
CA TYR A 8 2.35 4.54 -4.44
C TYR A 8 1.13 4.92 -3.58
N ASP A 9 0.28 5.82 -4.04
CA ASP A 9 -1.01 6.09 -3.39
C ASP A 9 -1.93 4.85 -3.47
N LEU A 10 -1.89 4.12 -4.58
CA LEU A 10 -2.65 2.89 -4.76
C LEU A 10 -2.08 1.75 -3.91
N VAL A 11 -0.74 1.64 -3.81
CA VAL A 11 -0.08 0.69 -2.90
C VAL A 11 -0.47 0.98 -1.45
N LEU A 12 -0.44 2.25 -1.04
CA LEU A 12 -0.85 2.70 0.29
C LEU A 12 -2.33 2.37 0.56
N LEU A 13 -3.21 2.67 -0.40
CA LEU A 13 -4.63 2.32 -0.32
C LEU A 13 -4.81 0.81 -0.15
N GLY A 14 -4.06 0.00 -0.90
CA GLY A 14 -4.08 -1.46 -0.80
C GLY A 14 -3.73 -1.97 0.61
N ILE A 15 -2.76 -1.35 1.28
CA ILE A 15 -2.38 -1.68 2.67
C ILE A 15 -3.53 -1.37 3.63
N VAL A 16 -4.09 -0.16 3.55
CA VAL A 16 -5.19 0.28 4.41
C VAL A 16 -6.42 -0.61 4.21
N VAL A 17 -6.77 -0.91 2.95
CA VAL A 17 -7.87 -1.81 2.60
C VAL A 17 -7.61 -3.21 3.12
N SER A 18 -6.39 -3.75 2.99
CA SER A 18 -6.02 -5.06 3.50
C SER A 18 -6.25 -5.14 5.02
N LEU A 19 -5.63 -4.25 5.79
CA LEU A 19 -5.78 -4.24 7.25
C LEU A 19 -7.22 -3.99 7.70
N GLY A 20 -7.91 -3.04 7.05
CA GLY A 20 -9.32 -2.77 7.28
C GLY A 20 -10.21 -3.99 7.02
N SER A 21 -9.91 -4.77 5.97
CA SER A 21 -10.60 -6.03 5.69
C SER A 21 -10.36 -7.07 6.78
N GLY A 22 -9.15 -7.16 7.35
CA GLY A 22 -8.86 -8.04 8.48
C GLY A 22 -9.70 -7.72 9.72
N VAL A 23 -9.86 -6.42 10.02
CA VAL A 23 -10.75 -5.94 11.09
C VAL A 23 -12.21 -6.27 10.76
N ALA A 24 -12.66 -5.98 9.54
CA ALA A 24 -14.03 -6.26 9.13
C ALA A 24 -14.37 -7.76 9.22
N VAL A 25 -13.48 -8.64 8.74
CA VAL A 25 -13.65 -10.09 8.85
C VAL A 25 -13.70 -10.51 10.31
N GLY A 26 -12.80 -10.01 11.15
CA GLY A 26 -12.81 -10.32 12.58
C GLY A 26 -14.09 -9.88 13.30
N GLN A 27 -14.76 -8.83 12.80
CA GLN A 27 -15.96 -8.29 13.42
C GLN A 27 -17.28 -8.83 12.86
N PHE A 28 -17.31 -9.24 11.59
CA PHE A 28 -18.51 -9.73 10.92
C PHE A 28 -18.53 -11.24 10.73
N THR A 29 -17.54 -11.97 11.23
CA THR A 29 -17.47 -13.44 11.19
C THR A 29 -17.17 -14.03 12.56
N ALA A 30 -17.17 -15.37 12.67
CA ALA A 30 -16.79 -16.06 13.91
C ALA A 30 -15.27 -16.16 14.13
N LEU A 31 -14.45 -15.61 13.23
CA LEU A 31 -12.99 -15.67 13.34
C LEU A 31 -12.46 -14.60 14.30
N PRO A 32 -11.52 -14.93 15.22
CA PRO A 32 -10.95 -13.94 16.13
C PRO A 32 -10.16 -12.84 15.40
N SER A 33 -10.34 -11.58 15.81
CA SER A 33 -9.56 -10.44 15.30
C SER A 33 -8.06 -10.59 15.51
N THR A 34 -7.65 -11.30 16.57
CA THR A 34 -6.25 -11.64 16.85
C THR A 34 -5.65 -12.60 15.82
N THR A 35 -6.46 -13.23 14.97
CA THR A 35 -6.03 -14.06 13.84
C THR A 35 -6.22 -13.35 12.51
N THR A 36 -7.39 -12.72 12.28
CA THR A 36 -7.72 -12.11 10.99
C THR A 36 -6.85 -10.89 10.69
N VAL A 37 -6.53 -10.07 11.70
CA VAL A 37 -5.70 -8.87 11.52
C VAL A 37 -4.25 -9.23 11.17
N PRO A 38 -3.56 -10.17 11.88
CA PRO A 38 -2.23 -10.61 11.46
C PRO A 38 -2.20 -11.22 10.04
N VAL A 39 -3.21 -12.01 9.66
CA VAL A 39 -3.29 -12.58 8.30
C VAL A 39 -3.42 -11.48 7.25
N ALA A 40 -4.31 -10.51 7.47
CA ALA A 40 -4.42 -9.34 6.61
C ALA A 40 -3.13 -8.50 6.59
N GLY A 41 -2.38 -8.48 7.69
CA GLY A 41 -1.05 -7.89 7.79
C GLY A 41 -0.04 -8.57 6.87
N LEU A 42 -0.04 -9.90 6.77
CA LEU A 42 0.79 -10.63 5.82
C LEU A 42 0.45 -10.28 4.37
N VAL A 43 -0.83 -10.12 4.05
CA VAL A 43 -1.28 -9.64 2.73
C VAL A 43 -0.79 -8.22 2.46
N ALA A 44 -0.88 -7.32 3.44
CA ALA A 44 -0.34 -5.96 3.33
C ALA A 44 1.17 -5.97 3.11
N ILE A 45 1.91 -6.85 3.80
CA ILE A 45 3.35 -7.04 3.60
C ILE A 45 3.65 -7.52 2.18
N ALA A 46 2.85 -8.44 1.63
CA ALA A 46 3.01 -8.88 0.25
C ALA A 46 2.75 -7.76 -0.75
N ILE A 47 1.71 -6.94 -0.54
CA ILE A 47 1.43 -5.75 -1.35
C ILE A 47 2.59 -4.77 -1.31
N MET A 48 3.09 -4.44 -0.11
CA MET A 48 4.26 -3.58 0.07
C MET A 48 5.48 -4.14 -0.65
N GLY A 49 5.80 -5.42 -0.42
CA GLY A 49 6.95 -6.08 -1.02
C GLY A 49 6.88 -6.07 -2.54
N HIS A 50 5.73 -6.41 -3.12
CA HIS A 50 5.54 -6.37 -4.57
C HIS A 50 5.63 -4.94 -5.12
N GLY A 51 4.98 -3.99 -4.44
CA GLY A 51 4.95 -2.59 -4.82
C GLY A 51 6.33 -1.93 -4.80
N LEU A 52 7.18 -2.28 -3.84
CA LEU A 52 8.51 -1.71 -3.68
C LEU A 52 9.59 -2.42 -4.52
N PHE A 53 9.53 -3.76 -4.62
CA PHE A 53 10.65 -4.53 -5.15
C PHE A 53 10.42 -5.17 -6.52
N VAL A 54 9.17 -5.34 -6.95
CA VAL A 54 8.87 -5.96 -8.26
C VAL A 54 8.34 -4.94 -9.25
N ASN A 55 7.42 -4.10 -8.81
CA ASN A 55 6.82 -3.05 -9.61
C ASN A 55 7.20 -1.64 -9.07
N GLY A 56 8.31 -1.58 -8.32
CA GLY A 56 8.90 -0.35 -7.82
C GLY A 56 9.46 0.46 -8.99
N PRO A 57 9.25 1.79 -9.03
CA PRO A 57 9.74 2.66 -10.08
C PRO A 57 11.23 2.94 -9.84
N VAL A 58 12.07 1.93 -10.11
CA VAL A 58 13.53 2.10 -10.07
C VAL A 58 14.12 2.42 -11.44
N ASP A 59 13.30 2.35 -12.49
CA ASP A 59 13.75 2.42 -13.89
C ASP A 59 13.43 3.75 -14.58
N ALA A 60 12.60 4.63 -14.01
CA ALA A 60 12.11 5.83 -14.68
C ALA A 60 12.59 7.14 -14.01
N PRO A 61 13.36 8.01 -14.70
CA PRO A 61 13.84 9.30 -14.18
C PRO A 61 12.73 10.27 -13.74
N ARG A 62 11.49 10.04 -14.19
CA ARG A 62 10.34 10.89 -13.90
C ARG A 62 9.90 10.82 -12.43
N ASP A 63 10.25 9.75 -11.72
CA ASP A 63 10.02 9.60 -10.27
C ASP A 63 11.07 10.35 -9.42
N LEU A 64 12.18 10.80 -10.02
CA LEU A 64 13.22 11.63 -9.38
C LEU A 64 13.12 13.13 -9.77
N ALA A 65 12.43 13.43 -10.89
CA ALA A 65 12.41 14.77 -11.47
C ALA A 65 11.66 15.80 -10.61
N GLU A 66 10.65 15.40 -9.86
CA GLU A 66 9.85 16.31 -9.01
C GLU A 66 10.62 16.76 -7.74
N GLU A 67 11.58 15.95 -7.25
CA GLU A 67 12.40 16.28 -6.08
C GLU A 67 13.48 17.34 -6.42
N VAL A 68 14.04 17.30 -7.63
CA VAL A 68 15.14 18.21 -8.05
C VAL A 68 14.64 19.61 -8.41
N GLU A 69 13.40 19.75 -8.91
CA GLU A 69 12.84 21.05 -9.32
C GLU A 69 12.51 21.97 -8.14
N THR A 70 12.36 21.42 -6.92
CA THR A 70 12.09 22.22 -5.69
C THR A 70 13.35 22.71 -4.97
N LEU A 71 14.54 22.29 -5.42
CA LEU A 71 15.85 22.64 -4.85
C LEU A 71 16.59 23.74 -5.65
N ASN A 72 15.99 24.23 -6.74
CA ASN A 72 16.46 25.38 -7.54
C ASN A 72 15.49 26.56 -7.43
#